data_AF-A0A5P1F4S3-F1
#
_entry.id   AF-A0A5P1F4S3-F1
#
_cell.length_a   1.000
_cell.length_b   1.000
_cell.length_c   1.000
_cell.angle_alpha   90.00
_cell.angle_beta   90.00
_cell.angle_gamma   90.00
#
_symmetry.space_group_name_H-M   'P 1'
#
loop_
_entity.id
_entity.type
_entity.pdbx_description
1 polymer ?
#
loop_
_entity_poly.entity_id
_entity_poly.type
_entity_poly.pdbx_seq_one_letter_code
_entity_poly.pdbx_strand_id
1 'polypeptide(L)'
;MAESSEFLGFVKRHFEDVKEHWKSNLSFLDYYKKTLGRKDPLPKWTDADVEEFIASDPIYGPQLKAIRESRKFAVAGAIIGAAHLGGISFRYSKSPHGVSRPLDLELSVVVFWALK
;
A
#
# COMPACT_ATOMS: atom_id res chain seq x y z
N MET A 1 -31.45 13.03 -13.72
CA MET A 1 -31.46 11.55 -13.66
C MET A 1 -30.68 10.90 -14.82
N ALA A 2 -30.61 11.51 -16.02
CA ALA A 2 -29.80 10.98 -17.13
C ALA A 2 -28.28 11.23 -17.01
N GLU A 3 -27.87 12.36 -16.42
CA GLU A 3 -26.44 12.70 -16.31
C GLU A 3 -25.66 11.80 -15.34
N SER A 4 -26.32 11.28 -14.30
CA SER A 4 -25.70 10.34 -13.36
C SER A 4 -25.42 8.98 -13.99
N SER A 5 -26.25 8.53 -14.94
CA SER A 5 -25.99 7.27 -15.67
C SER A 5 -24.85 7.39 -16.68
N GLU A 6 -24.69 8.56 -17.31
CA GLU A 6 -23.56 8.80 -18.22
C GLU A 6 -22.24 8.93 -17.47
N PHE A 7 -22.23 9.62 -16.32
CA PHE A 7 -21.06 9.70 -15.44
C PHE A 7 -20.64 8.33 -14.91
N LEU A 8 -21.59 7.49 -14.47
CA LEU A 8 -21.30 6.11 -14.04
C LEU A 8 -20.77 5.23 -15.19
N GLY A 9 -21.30 5.40 -16.39
CA GLY A 9 -20.81 4.72 -17.60
C GLY A 9 -19.37 5.14 -17.96
N PHE A 10 -19.07 6.43 -17.84
CA PHE A 10 -17.74 7.00 -18.08
C PHE A 10 -16.71 6.52 -17.06
N VAL A 11 -17.03 6.58 -15.76
CA VAL A 11 -16.15 6.09 -14.68
C VAL A 11 -15.88 4.59 -14.83
N LYS A 12 -16.89 3.81 -15.21
CA LYS A 12 -16.74 2.36 -15.43
C LYS A 12 -15.76 2.06 -16.58
N ARG A 13 -15.87 2.77 -17.70
CA ARG A 13 -14.95 2.63 -18.84
C ARG A 13 -13.52 2.98 -18.46
N HIS A 14 -13.31 4.13 -17.80
CA HIS A 14 -11.98 4.51 -17.33
C HIS A 14 -11.40 3.54 -16.30
N PHE A 15 -12.23 2.96 -15.44
CA PHE A 15 -11.80 1.94 -14.52
C PHE A 15 -11.37 0.65 -15.24
N GLU A 16 -12.08 0.26 -16.29
CA GLU A 16 -11.72 -0.87 -17.15
C GLU A 16 -10.38 -0.61 -17.88
N ASP A 17 -10.20 0.58 -18.45
CA ASP A 17 -8.95 0.97 -19.12
C ASP A 17 -7.75 1.00 -18.17
N VAL A 18 -7.91 1.57 -16.97
CA VAL A 18 -6.85 1.61 -15.94
C VAL A 18 -6.54 0.19 -15.47
N LYS A 19 -7.55 -0.65 -15.28
CA LYS A 19 -7.37 -2.05 -14.89
C LYS A 19 -6.61 -2.83 -15.96
N GLU A 20 -6.92 -2.63 -17.23
CA GLU A 20 -6.22 -3.25 -18.35
C GLU A 20 -4.77 -2.76 -18.46
N HIS A 21 -4.55 -1.46 -18.30
CA HIS A 21 -3.21 -0.86 -18.27
C HIS A 21 -2.37 -1.44 -17.13
N TRP A 22 -2.94 -1.56 -15.93
CA TRP A 22 -2.26 -2.18 -14.78
C TRP A 22 -2.01 -3.68 -14.97
N LYS A 23 -2.95 -4.41 -15.58
CA LYS A 23 -2.77 -5.82 -15.92
C LYS A 23 -1.65 -6.02 -16.94
N SER A 24 -1.53 -5.11 -17.92
CA SER A 24 -0.43 -5.09 -18.88
C SER A 24 0.91 -4.80 -18.18
N ASN A 25 0.96 -3.77 -17.33
CA ASN A 25 2.17 -3.41 -16.59
C ASN A 25 2.60 -4.47 -15.58
N LEU A 26 1.67 -5.20 -14.97
CA LEU A 26 1.96 -6.27 -13.99
C LEU A 26 2.10 -7.66 -14.64
N SER A 27 2.01 -7.77 -15.97
CA SER A 27 2.16 -9.05 -16.69
C SER A 27 3.50 -9.74 -16.42
N PHE A 28 4.55 -9.00 -16.06
CA PHE A 28 5.84 -9.58 -15.66
C PHE A 28 5.72 -10.47 -14.40
N LEU A 29 4.74 -10.23 -13.52
CA LEU A 29 4.51 -11.05 -12.34
C LEU A 29 3.99 -12.45 -12.68
N ASP A 30 3.31 -12.62 -13.82
CA ASP A 30 2.85 -13.94 -14.28
C ASP A 30 4.03 -14.88 -14.60
N TYR A 31 5.16 -14.31 -15.06
CA TYR A 31 6.40 -15.06 -15.22
C TYR A 31 6.95 -15.54 -13.87
N TYR A 32 7.00 -14.64 -12.88
CA TYR A 32 7.43 -14.99 -11.52
C TYR A 32 6.48 -15.96 -10.84
N LYS A 33 5.19 -15.94 -11.17
CA LYS A 33 4.21 -16.92 -10.67
C LYS A 33 4.53 -18.34 -11.14
N LYS A 34 5.20 -18.52 -12.28
CA LYS A 34 5.66 -19.84 -12.73
C LYS A 34 6.84 -20.36 -11.90
N THR A 35 7.72 -19.47 -11.45
CA THR A 35 8.93 -19.83 -10.70
C THR A 35 8.71 -19.85 -9.19
N LEU A 36 7.86 -18.97 -8.67
CA LEU A 36 7.54 -18.79 -7.25
C LEU A 36 6.17 -19.37 -6.86
N GLY A 37 5.34 -19.76 -7.82
CA GLY A 37 4.03 -20.38 -7.60
C GLY A 37 4.15 -21.83 -7.17
N ARG A 38 4.70 -22.02 -5.97
CA ARG A 38 4.68 -23.31 -5.29
C ARG A 38 3.23 -23.66 -4.96
N LYS A 39 2.80 -24.88 -5.29
CA LYS A 39 1.44 -25.38 -5.01
C LYS A 39 1.14 -25.40 -3.51
N ASP A 40 2.16 -25.72 -2.72
CA ASP A 40 2.10 -25.67 -1.26
C ASP A 40 2.97 -24.51 -0.76
N PRO A 41 2.44 -23.60 0.08
CA PRO A 41 3.25 -22.56 0.68
C PRO A 41 4.38 -23.20 1.51
N LEU A 42 5.56 -22.58 1.50
CA LEU A 42 6.62 -22.94 2.44
C LEU A 42 6.06 -22.87 3.88
N PRO A 43 6.43 -23.81 4.77
CA PRO A 43 6.11 -23.65 6.17
C PRO A 43 6.63 -22.29 6.62
N LYS A 44 5.74 -21.50 7.22
CA LYS A 44 6.09 -20.17 7.72
C LYS A 44 7.15 -20.36 8.79
N TRP A 45 8.27 -19.65 8.67
CA TRP A 45 9.27 -19.64 9.73
C TRP A 45 8.65 -19.19 11.04
N THR A 46 8.85 -20.01 12.06
CA THR A 46 8.43 -19.70 13.42
C THR A 46 9.49 -18.83 14.09
N ASP A 47 9.10 -18.14 15.17
CA ASP A 47 10.05 -17.31 15.90
C ASP A 47 11.21 -18.12 16.52
N ALA A 48 10.95 -19.39 16.85
CA ALA A 48 11.94 -20.33 17.36
C ALA A 48 13.00 -20.69 16.30
N ASP A 49 12.61 -20.95 15.05
CA ASP A 49 13.55 -21.27 13.96
C ASP A 49 14.53 -20.11 13.69
N VAL A 50 14.05 -18.88 13.87
CA VAL A 50 14.87 -17.68 13.70
C VAL A 50 15.82 -17.46 14.88
N GLU A 51 15.40 -17.79 16.11
CA GLU A 51 16.29 -17.76 17.28
C GLU A 51 17.39 -18.83 17.18
N GLU A 52 17.04 -20.02 16.69
CA GLU A 52 18.01 -21.07 16.38
C GLU A 52 19.01 -20.62 15.30
N PHE A 53 18.55 -19.96 14.24
CA PHE A 53 19.41 -19.38 13.20
C PHE A 53 20.34 -18.29 13.74
N ILE A 54 19.84 -17.42 14.63
CA ILE A 54 20.67 -16.38 15.26
C ILE A 54 21.73 -16.99 16.17
N ALA A 55 21.42 -18.11 16.82
CA ALA A 55 22.35 -18.83 17.69
C ALA A 55 23.42 -19.59 16.89
N SER A 56 23.08 -20.13 15.71
CA SER A 56 23.99 -20.89 14.88
C SER A 56 24.91 -20.02 14.01
N ASP A 57 24.41 -18.88 13.50
CA ASP A 57 25.15 -18.04 12.56
C ASP A 57 25.70 -16.75 13.19
N PRO A 58 27.03 -16.66 13.44
CA PRO A 58 27.65 -15.49 14.05
C PRO A 58 27.77 -14.28 13.11
N ILE A 59 27.66 -14.48 11.79
CA ILE A 59 27.86 -13.44 10.79
C ILE A 59 26.57 -12.64 10.54
N TYR A 60 25.45 -13.35 10.34
CA TYR A 60 24.17 -12.74 9.97
C TYR A 60 23.17 -12.65 11.14
N GLY A 61 23.38 -13.42 12.22
CA GLY A 61 22.53 -13.40 13.42
C GLY A 61 22.38 -12.01 14.06
N PRO A 62 23.47 -11.25 14.29
CA PRO A 62 23.38 -9.92 14.89
C PRO A 62 22.56 -8.92 14.06
N GLN A 63 22.67 -8.99 12.73
CA GLN A 63 21.93 -8.12 11.82
C GLN A 63 20.42 -8.44 11.83
N LEU A 64 20.08 -9.73 11.80
CA LEU A 64 18.69 -10.19 11.89
C LEU A 64 18.02 -9.79 13.20
N LYS A 65 18.74 -9.87 14.32
CA LYS A 65 18.24 -9.42 15.62
C LYS A 65 17.92 -7.92 15.63
N ALA A 66 18.85 -7.10 15.13
CA ALA A 66 18.65 -5.65 15.03
C ALA A 66 17.44 -5.27 14.13
N ILE A 67 17.24 -5.99 13.01
CA ILE A 67 16.10 -5.77 12.11
C ILE A 67 14.76 -6.15 12.79
N ARG A 68 14.72 -7.20 13.62
CA ARG A 68 13.51 -7.58 14.34
C ARG A 68 13.13 -6.57 15.40
N GLU A 69 14.11 -6.00 16.10
CA GLU A 69 13.90 -4.93 17.06
C GLU A 69 13.41 -3.65 16.35
N SER A 70 14.04 -3.27 15.22
CA SER A 70 13.66 -2.08 14.45
C SER A 70 12.25 -2.18 13.84
N ARG A 71 11.79 -3.38 13.45
CA ARG A 71 10.42 -3.57 12.95
C ARG A 71 9.37 -3.13 13.96
N LYS A 72 9.57 -3.39 15.26
CA LYS A 72 8.60 -2.98 16.31
C LYS A 72 8.51 -1.46 16.38
N PHE A 73 9.64 -0.77 16.31
CA PHE A 73 9.71 0.69 16.28
C PHE A 73 9.15 1.28 14.98
N ALA A 74 9.39 0.62 13.83
CA ALA A 74 8.86 1.05 12.55
C ALA A 74 7.33 0.95 12.49
N VAL A 75 6.74 -0.12 13.02
CA VAL A 75 5.28 -0.27 13.10
C VAL A 75 4.68 0.78 14.03
N ALA A 76 5.28 0.99 15.21
CA ALA A 76 4.84 2.03 16.12
C ALA A 76 4.94 3.43 15.49
N GLY A 77 6.05 3.74 14.84
CA GLY A 77 6.26 4.99 14.12
C GLY A 77 5.30 5.18 12.95
N ALA A 78 4.99 4.12 12.20
CA ALA A 78 4.03 4.15 11.11
C ALA A 78 2.60 4.43 11.60
N ILE A 79 2.17 3.81 12.70
CA ILE A 79 0.85 4.07 13.29
C ILE A 79 0.76 5.52 13.78
N ILE A 80 1.79 6.00 14.47
CA ILE A 80 1.84 7.38 14.96
C ILE A 80 1.85 8.37 13.79
N GLY A 81 2.66 8.12 12.77
CA GLY A 81 2.75 8.96 11.57
C GLY A 81 1.43 8.98 10.79
N ALA A 82 0.79 7.83 10.61
CA ALA A 82 -0.51 7.73 9.94
C ALA A 82 -1.61 8.43 10.73
N ALA A 83 -1.65 8.28 12.06
CA ALA A 83 -2.60 8.98 12.91
C ALA A 83 -2.36 10.50 12.89
N HIS A 84 -1.10 10.93 12.88
CA HIS A 84 -0.75 12.35 12.85
C HIS A 84 -1.11 13.01 11.51
N LEU A 85 -0.70 12.41 10.39
CA LEU A 85 -1.04 12.89 9.05
C LEU A 85 -2.54 12.81 8.78
N GLY A 86 -3.20 11.73 9.21
CA GLY A 86 -4.65 11.58 9.10
C GLY A 86 -5.43 12.60 9.94
N GLY A 87 -4.92 12.95 11.13
CA GLY A 87 -5.52 13.96 11.99
C GLY A 87 -5.40 15.38 11.41
N ILE A 88 -4.24 15.71 10.83
CA ILE A 88 -4.03 17.00 10.17
C ILE A 88 -4.91 17.11 8.92
N SER A 89 -4.93 16.09 8.06
CA SER A 89 -5.76 16.10 6.84
C SER A 89 -7.26 16.19 7.15
N PHE A 90 -7.73 15.52 8.20
CA PHE A 90 -9.13 15.60 8.64
C PHE A 90 -9.51 16.97 9.22
N ARG A 91 -8.58 17.67 9.88
CA ARG A 91 -8.79 19.04 10.37
C ARG A 91 -8.85 20.04 9.22
N TYR A 92 -7.98 19.92 8.21
CA TYR A 92 -7.96 20.81 7.06
C TYR A 92 -9.11 20.58 6.07
N SER A 93 -9.63 19.35 5.95
CA SER A 93 -10.79 19.05 5.09
C SER A 93 -12.09 19.74 5.51
N LYS A 94 -12.18 20.19 6.77
CA LYS A 94 -13.33 20.95 7.30
C LYS A 94 -13.16 22.47 7.26
N SER A 95 -12.06 22.98 6.71
CA SER A 95 -11.87 24.43 6.56
C SER A 95 -12.61 24.94 5.31
N PRO A 96 -13.45 26.00 5.40
CA PRO A 96 -14.27 26.49 4.28
C PRO A 96 -13.46 27.09 3.11
N HIS A 97 -12.13 27.16 3.23
CA HIS A 97 -11.28 28.00 2.37
C HIS A 97 -10.83 27.28 1.09
N GLY A 98 -11.24 26.02 0.87
CA GLY A 98 -10.98 25.25 -0.36
C GLY A 98 -12.19 25.07 -1.28
N VAL A 99 -13.37 25.63 -0.93
CA VAL A 99 -14.63 25.36 -1.66
C VAL A 99 -14.91 26.37 -2.78
N SER A 100 -14.09 27.42 -2.94
CA SER A 100 -14.41 28.57 -3.81
C SER A 100 -13.64 28.66 -5.14
N ARG A 101 -12.97 27.61 -5.62
CA ARG A 101 -12.41 27.60 -6.99
C ARG A 101 -12.67 26.30 -7.75
N PRO A 102 -13.41 26.33 -8.87
CA PRO A 102 -13.69 25.16 -9.70
C PRO A 102 -12.49 24.69 -10.56
N LEU A 103 -11.24 24.88 -10.10
CA LEU A 103 -10.03 24.49 -10.85
C LEU A 103 -9.07 23.55 -10.09
N ASP A 104 -9.35 23.19 -8.84
CA ASP A 104 -8.44 22.37 -8.00
C ASP A 104 -8.89 20.90 -7.79
N LEU A 105 -9.94 20.45 -8.49
CA LEU A 105 -10.48 19.09 -8.33
C LEU A 105 -9.60 17.98 -8.93
N GLU A 106 -8.62 18.29 -9.77
CA GLU A 106 -7.72 17.27 -10.34
C GLU A 106 -6.64 16.79 -9.37
N LEU A 107 -6.15 17.65 -8.47
CA LEU A 107 -5.06 17.30 -7.55
C LEU A 107 -5.53 16.50 -6.33
N SER A 108 -6.80 16.65 -5.93
CA SER A 108 -7.35 15.93 -4.78
C SER A 108 -7.59 14.44 -5.06
N VAL A 109 -7.90 14.08 -6.32
CA VAL A 109 -8.09 12.68 -6.73
C VAL A 109 -6.77 11.90 -6.69
N VAL A 110 -5.66 12.54 -7.07
CA VAL A 110 -4.33 11.92 -7.08
C VAL A 110 -3.84 11.63 -5.66
N VAL A 111 -4.04 12.56 -4.72
CA VAL A 111 -3.61 12.37 -3.33
C VAL A 111 -4.46 11.31 -2.61
N PHE A 112 -5.75 11.18 -2.96
CA PHE A 112 -6.62 10.18 -2.34
C PHE A 112 -6.39 8.75 -2.88
N TRP A 113 -5.93 8.60 -4.12
CA TRP A 113 -5.61 7.29 -4.71
C TRP A 113 -4.28 6.71 -4.20
N ALA A 114 -3.31 7.55 -3.82
CA ALA A 114 -2.02 7.12 -3.30
C ALA A 114 -2.06 6.56 -1.86
N LEU A 115 -3.20 6.64 -1.16
CA LEU A 115 -3.38 6.25 0.24
C LEU A 115 -4.25 4.98 0.43
N LYS A 116 -4.54 4.23 -0.64
CA LYS A 116 -5.33 2.99 -0.60
C LYS A 116 -4.65 1.85 -1.34
#